data_AF-A0A1D6ELD7-F1
#
_entry.id   AF-A0A1D6ELD7-F1
#
_cell.length_a   1.000
_cell.length_b   1.000
_cell.length_c   1.000
_cell.angle_alpha   90.00
_cell.angle_beta   90.00
_cell.angle_gamma   90.00
#
_symmetry.space_group_name_H-M   'P 1'
#
loop_
_entity.id
_entity.type
_entity.pdbx_description
1 polymer ?
#
loop_
_entity_poly.entity_id
_entity_poly.type
_entity_poly.pdbx_seq_one_letter_code
_entity_poly.pdbx_strand_id
1 'polypeptide(L)'
;MFSWPPFVMGSIFLAILLIMKNTGKSNKRLHFLRVSGPLTAVVLGTIFVKIFHPPAISVVGEIPQGLPRFSIPQGFEHLMSLVPTAVLITGVAILESVGIAKALAAKNGYELDSNKEASIIY
;
A
#
# COMPACT_ATOMS: atom_id res chain seq x y z
N MET A 1 12.62 -22.61 -12.83
CA MET A 1 11.79 -23.68 -12.25
C MET A 1 10.83 -23.03 -11.24
N PHE A 2 9.53 -23.27 -11.36
CA PHE A 2 8.52 -22.66 -10.50
C PHE A 2 8.64 -23.19 -9.07
N SER A 3 8.80 -22.29 -8.09
CA SER A 3 8.85 -22.66 -6.67
C SER A 3 7.44 -22.60 -6.10
N TRP A 4 6.86 -23.76 -5.79
CA TRP A 4 5.55 -23.87 -5.16
C TRP A 4 5.49 -23.35 -3.70
N PRO A 5 6.56 -23.34 -2.87
CA PRO A 5 6.45 -22.91 -1.47
C PRO A 5 6.06 -21.43 -1.28
N PRO A 6 6.66 -20.45 -2.01
CA PRO A 6 6.22 -19.05 -1.93
C PRO A 6 4.77 -18.84 -2.35
N PHE A 7 4.29 -19.60 -3.36
CA PHE A 7 2.91 -19.52 -3.82
C PHE A 7 1.92 -19.99 -2.75
N VAL A 8 2.19 -21.15 -2.13
CA VAL A 8 1.37 -21.69 -1.04
C VAL A 8 1.38 -20.73 0.15
N MET A 9 2.54 -20.20 0.52
CA MET A 9 2.64 -19.23 1.61
C MET A 9 1.82 -17.96 1.33
N GLY A 10 1.95 -17.37 0.13
CA GLY A 10 1.16 -16.21 -0.28
C GLY A 10 -0.35 -16.48 -0.25
N SER A 11 -0.77 -17.65 -0.72
CA SER A 11 -2.18 -18.09 -0.67
C SER A 11 -2.70 -18.22 0.77
N ILE A 12 -1.89 -18.78 1.69
CA ILE A 12 -2.22 -18.87 3.11
C ILE A 12 -2.34 -17.47 3.74
N PHE A 13 -1.40 -16.56 3.48
CA PHE A 13 -1.49 -15.18 3.99
C PHE A 13 -2.72 -14.45 3.47
N LEU A 14 -3.03 -14.62 2.19
CA LEU A 14 -4.22 -14.05 1.59
C LEU A 14 -5.50 -14.62 2.23
N ALA A 15 -5.57 -15.94 2.42
CA ALA A 15 -6.69 -16.59 3.09
C ALA A 15 -6.87 -16.09 4.52
N ILE A 16 -5.78 -15.97 5.29
CA ILE A 16 -5.79 -15.39 6.64
C ILE A 16 -6.33 -13.96 6.62
N LEU A 17 -5.83 -13.10 5.71
CA LEU A 17 -6.29 -11.73 5.57
C LEU A 17 -7.79 -11.64 5.20
N LEU A 18 -8.26 -12.52 4.32
CA LEU A 18 -9.68 -12.59 3.93
C LEU A 18 -10.57 -13.07 5.08
N ILE A 19 -10.14 -14.09 5.83
CA ILE A 19 -10.87 -14.60 7.01
C ILE A 19 -10.93 -13.53 8.10
N MET A 20 -9.82 -12.83 8.37
CA MET A 20 -9.78 -11.72 9.32
C MET A 20 -10.70 -10.58 8.89
N LYS A 21 -10.69 -10.21 7.60
CA LYS A 21 -11.58 -9.19 7.03
C LYS A 21 -13.06 -9.57 7.15
N ASN A 22 -13.40 -10.84 6.94
CA ASN A 22 -14.77 -11.33 7.00
C ASN A 22 -15.28 -11.40 8.46
N THR A 23 -14.48 -11.95 9.37
CA THR A 23 -14.83 -12.09 10.79
C THR A 23 -14.96 -10.73 11.48
N GLY A 24 -14.19 -9.73 11.06
CA GLY A 24 -14.27 -8.35 11.54
C GLY A 24 -15.57 -7.60 11.18
N LYS A 25 -16.44 -8.14 10.31
CA LYS A 25 -17.81 -7.61 10.11
C LYS A 25 -18.78 -8.05 11.21
N SER A 26 -18.52 -9.17 11.89
CA SER A 26 -19.49 -9.81 12.80
C SER A 26 -19.35 -9.36 14.26
N ASN A 27 -18.18 -8.86 14.70
CA ASN A 27 -17.94 -8.57 16.12
C ASN A 27 -17.26 -7.19 16.36
N LYS A 28 -17.96 -6.26 17.04
CA LYS A 28 -17.48 -4.88 17.33
C LYS A 28 -16.17 -4.82 18.12
N ARG A 29 -15.83 -5.84 18.93
CA ARG A 29 -14.53 -5.93 19.66
C ARG A 29 -13.33 -6.22 18.75
N LEU A 30 -13.54 -6.83 17.58
CA LEU A 30 -12.47 -7.21 16.64
C LEU A 30 -12.29 -6.20 15.50
N HIS A 31 -12.95 -5.04 15.57
CA HIS A 31 -12.80 -3.97 14.58
C HIS A 31 -11.34 -3.49 14.48
N PHE A 32 -10.60 -3.49 15.60
CA PHE A 32 -9.19 -3.13 15.64
C PHE A 32 -8.30 -4.13 14.86
N LEU A 33 -8.62 -5.44 14.92
CA LEU A 33 -7.92 -6.48 14.14
C LEU A 33 -8.12 -6.32 12.62
N ARG A 34 -9.20 -5.67 12.19
CA ARG A 34 -9.46 -5.43 10.76
C ARG A 34 -8.60 -4.30 10.20
N VAL A 35 -8.40 -3.23 10.97
CA VAL A 35 -7.51 -2.12 10.59
C VAL A 35 -6.05 -2.57 10.62
N SER A 36 -5.70 -3.46 11.55
CA SER A 36 -4.35 -4.02 11.63
C SER A 36 -4.10 -5.23 10.73
N GLY A 37 -5.04 -5.63 9.86
CA GLY A 37 -4.94 -6.87 9.07
C GLY A 37 -3.60 -7.05 8.34
N PRO A 38 -3.17 -6.07 7.51
CA PRO A 38 -1.86 -6.12 6.85
C PRO A 38 -0.69 -6.21 7.83
N LEU A 39 -0.75 -5.45 8.93
CA LEU A 39 0.30 -5.46 9.95
C LEU A 39 0.39 -6.83 10.64
N THR A 40 -0.75 -7.44 11.00
CA THR A 40 -0.80 -8.78 11.58
C THR A 40 -0.24 -9.82 10.61
N ALA A 41 -0.56 -9.74 9.32
CA ALA A 41 0.02 -10.63 8.31
C ALA A 41 1.53 -10.47 8.21
N VAL A 42 2.06 -9.24 8.23
CA VAL A 42 3.51 -8.99 8.21
C VAL A 42 4.19 -9.56 9.47
N VAL A 43 3.61 -9.35 10.65
CA VAL A 43 4.17 -9.87 11.91
C VAL A 43 4.18 -11.40 11.92
N LEU A 44 3.06 -12.04 11.56
CA LEU A 44 2.96 -13.50 11.49
C LEU A 44 3.92 -14.09 10.44
N GLY A 45 4.03 -13.45 9.27
CA GLY A 45 4.96 -13.83 8.21
C GLY A 45 6.41 -13.75 8.65
N THR A 46 6.78 -12.65 9.30
CA THR A 46 8.13 -12.46 9.82
C THR A 46 8.47 -13.52 10.86
N ILE A 47 7.57 -13.80 11.81
CA ILE A 47 7.77 -14.84 12.84
C ILE A 47 7.91 -16.22 12.19
N PHE A 48 7.03 -16.55 11.23
CA PHE A 48 7.05 -17.84 10.54
C PHE A 48 8.36 -18.08 9.81
N VAL A 49 8.81 -17.11 9.00
CA VAL A 49 10.07 -17.20 8.25
C VAL A 49 11.26 -17.34 9.21
N LYS A 50 11.25 -16.59 10.32
CA LYS A 50 12.32 -16.63 11.33
C LYS A 50 12.39 -17.97 12.07
N ILE A 51 11.32 -18.74 12.17
CA ILE A 51 11.34 -20.05 12.85
C ILE A 51 11.72 -21.15 11.85
N PHE A 52 11.04 -21.18 10.70
CA PHE A 52 11.13 -22.30 9.77
C PHE A 52 12.24 -22.18 8.72
N HIS A 53 12.85 -20.99 8.56
CA HIS A 53 13.94 -20.71 7.60
C HIS A 53 13.77 -21.39 6.23
N PRO A 54 12.62 -21.19 5.54
CA PRO A 54 12.34 -21.89 4.30
C PRO A 54 13.32 -21.47 3.19
N PRO A 55 14.12 -22.40 2.60
CA PRO A 55 15.15 -22.05 1.63
C PRO A 55 14.60 -21.56 0.29
N ALA A 56 13.32 -21.83 -0.01
CA ALA A 56 12.67 -21.44 -1.24
C ALA A 56 12.08 -20.01 -1.21
N ILE A 57 12.14 -19.31 -0.07
CA ILE A 57 11.52 -18.00 0.12
C ILE A 57 12.61 -16.95 0.31
N SER A 58 12.70 -16.01 -0.63
CA SER A 58 13.59 -14.86 -0.52
C SER A 58 13.12 -13.92 0.58
N VAL A 59 13.99 -13.66 1.55
CA VAL A 59 13.74 -12.75 2.68
C VAL A 59 14.28 -11.36 2.34
N VAL A 60 13.59 -10.32 2.82
CA VAL A 60 14.11 -8.95 2.76
C VAL A 60 15.44 -8.88 3.52
N GLY A 61 16.47 -8.32 2.88
CA GLY A 61 17.80 -8.18 3.48
C GLY A 61 17.85 -7.12 4.59
N GLU A 62 19.05 -6.69 4.94
CA GLU A 62 19.23 -5.66 5.97
C GLU A 62 18.66 -4.30 5.53
N ILE A 63 17.88 -3.68 6.41
CA ILE A 63 17.34 -2.34 6.20
C ILE A 63 18.28 -1.36 6.91
N PRO A 64 19.03 -0.51 6.17
CA PRO A 64 19.97 0.42 6.76
C PRO A 64 19.26 1.36 7.74
N GLN A 65 19.87 1.57 8.91
CA GLN A 65 19.32 2.42 9.94
C GLN A 65 19.64 3.89 9.63
N GLY A 66 18.64 4.77 9.76
CA GLY A 66 18.78 6.20 9.53
C GLY A 66 18.28 6.67 8.15
N LEU A 67 18.37 7.98 7.93
CA LEU A 67 17.95 8.58 6.66
C LEU A 67 19.01 8.34 5.58
N PRO A 68 18.61 8.02 4.34
CA PRO A 68 19.53 7.98 3.22
C PRO A 68 20.14 9.38 3.01
N ARG A 69 21.38 9.44 2.53
CA ARG A 69 22.01 10.71 2.17
C ARG A 69 21.29 11.31 0.97
N PHE A 70 20.94 12.59 1.04
CA PHE A 70 20.41 13.31 -0.12
C PHE A 70 21.45 13.29 -1.25
N SER A 71 21.07 12.73 -2.38
CA SER A 71 21.88 12.68 -3.59
C SER A 71 21.18 13.43 -4.72
N ILE A 72 21.91 14.29 -5.42
CA ILE A 72 21.40 14.92 -6.65
C ILE A 72 21.80 14.01 -7.81
N PRO A 73 20.85 13.54 -8.64
CA PRO A 73 21.17 12.73 -9.80
C PRO A 73 22.03 13.54 -10.79
N GLN A 74 23.15 12.96 -11.25
CA GLN A 74 24.13 13.66 -12.10
C GLN A 74 23.91 13.45 -13.61
N GLY A 75 22.71 13.04 -14.04
CA GLY A 75 22.43 12.81 -15.46
C GLY A 75 20.98 13.08 -15.81
N PHE A 76 20.76 14.00 -16.75
CA PHE A 76 19.45 14.32 -17.31
C PHE A 76 19.22 13.64 -18.68
N GLU A 77 20.08 12.71 -19.07
CA GLU A 77 20.05 12.07 -20.39
C GLU A 77 18.74 11.31 -20.66
N HIS A 78 18.14 10.73 -19.62
CA HIS A 78 16.89 9.98 -19.74
C HIS A 78 15.64 10.81 -19.44
N LEU A 79 15.77 12.11 -19.12
CA LEU A 79 14.64 12.92 -18.68
C LEU A 79 13.53 12.93 -19.74
N MET A 80 13.90 13.16 -21.01
CA MET A 80 12.95 13.18 -22.13
C MET A 80 12.30 11.82 -22.39
N SER A 81 13.03 10.73 -22.15
CA SER A 81 12.47 9.38 -22.29
C SER A 81 11.50 9.03 -21.15
N LEU A 82 11.61 9.68 -20.00
CA LEU A 82 10.75 9.46 -18.83
C LEU A 82 9.50 10.34 -18.86
N VAL A 83 9.50 11.46 -19.60
CA VAL A 83 8.35 12.40 -19.68
C VAL A 83 7.03 11.68 -19.99
N PRO A 84 6.93 10.80 -21.01
CA PRO A 84 5.66 10.13 -21.31
C PRO A 84 5.16 9.29 -20.13
N THR A 85 6.04 8.47 -19.54
CA THR A 85 5.71 7.62 -18.39
C THR A 85 5.34 8.45 -17.16
N ALA A 86 6.06 9.55 -16.92
CA ALA A 86 5.79 10.45 -15.80
C ALA A 86 4.42 11.13 -15.94
N VAL A 87 4.07 11.59 -17.15
CA VAL A 87 2.75 12.18 -17.43
C VAL A 87 1.64 11.15 -17.21
N LEU A 88 1.84 9.92 -17.68
CA LEU A 88 0.87 8.84 -17.50
C LEU A 88 0.66 8.50 -16.01
N ILE A 89 1.73 8.26 -15.26
CA ILE A 89 1.65 7.91 -13.83
C ILE A 89 1.05 9.07 -13.03
N THR A 90 1.43 10.32 -13.34
CA THR A 90 0.88 11.51 -12.69
C THR A 90 -0.61 11.64 -12.97
N GLY A 91 -1.04 11.45 -14.22
CA GLY A 91 -2.45 11.44 -14.58
C GLY A 91 -3.25 10.39 -13.81
N VAL A 92 -2.74 9.16 -13.73
CA VAL A 92 -3.37 8.08 -12.95
C VAL A 92 -3.45 8.44 -11.47
N ALA A 93 -2.38 8.97 -10.89
CA ALA A 93 -2.34 9.37 -9.48
C ALA A 93 -3.34 10.49 -9.15
N ILE A 94 -3.48 11.49 -10.04
CA ILE A 94 -4.47 12.56 -9.89
C ILE A 94 -5.89 11.98 -9.95
N LEU A 95 -6.17 11.11 -10.92
CA LEU A 95 -7.49 10.50 -11.07
C LEU A 95 -7.86 9.63 -9.86
N GLU A 96 -6.92 8.85 -9.33
CA GLU A 96 -7.14 8.04 -8.13
C GLU A 96 -7.43 8.93 -6.91
N SER A 97 -6.62 9.96 -6.69
CA SER A 97 -6.78 10.89 -5.57
C SER A 97 -8.12 11.62 -5.61
N VAL A 98 -8.49 12.21 -6.76
CA VAL A 98 -9.77 12.90 -6.96
C VAL A 98 -10.95 11.93 -6.83
N GLY A 99 -10.81 10.71 -7.34
CA GLY A 99 -11.82 9.65 -7.20
C GLY A 99 -12.10 9.32 -5.74
N ILE A 100 -11.06 9.12 -4.93
CA ILE A 100 -11.18 8.85 -3.49
C ILE A 100 -11.80 10.05 -2.77
N ALA A 101 -11.34 11.28 -3.08
CA ALA A 101 -11.89 12.49 -2.49
C ALA A 101 -13.39 12.62 -2.76
N LYS A 102 -13.83 12.47 -4.01
CA LYS A 102 -15.25 12.51 -4.40
C LYS A 102 -16.06 11.39 -3.77
N ALA A 103 -15.53 10.18 -3.70
CA ALA A 103 -16.22 9.06 -3.04
C ALA A 103 -16.42 9.33 -1.55
N LEU A 104 -15.42 9.92 -0.88
CA LEU A 104 -15.51 10.28 0.53
C LEU A 104 -16.53 11.42 0.76
N ALA A 105 -16.55 12.40 -0.15
CA ALA A 105 -17.49 13.51 -0.17
C ALA A 105 -18.94 13.04 -0.31
N ALA A 106 -19.21 12.23 -1.33
CA ALA A 106 -20.52 11.64 -1.56
C ALA A 106 -20.98 10.76 -0.37
N LYS A 107 -20.07 10.00 0.25
CA LYS A 107 -20.38 9.16 1.42
C LYS A 107 -20.75 9.98 2.66
N ASN A 108 -20.12 11.13 2.86
CA ASN A 108 -20.30 11.96 4.05
C ASN A 108 -21.24 13.16 3.82
N GLY A 109 -21.83 13.29 2.63
CA GLY A 109 -22.83 14.30 2.32
C GLY A 109 -22.28 15.72 2.13
N TYR A 110 -20.98 15.87 1.85
CA TYR A 110 -20.40 17.16 1.46
C TYR A 110 -20.11 17.15 -0.05
N GLU A 111 -20.37 18.26 -0.74
CA GLU A 111 -19.92 18.45 -2.12
C GLU A 111 -18.49 19.00 -2.10
N LEU A 112 -17.59 18.36 -2.84
CA LEU A 112 -16.30 18.96 -3.19
C LEU A 112 -16.53 20.01 -4.27
N ASP A 113 -16.94 21.19 -3.83
CA ASP A 113 -17.07 22.37 -4.66
C ASP A 113 -15.72 23.09 -4.68
N SER A 114 -14.92 22.84 -5.73
CA SER A 114 -13.61 23.47 -5.93
C SER A 114 -13.67 25.00 -5.92
N ASN A 115 -14.84 25.60 -6.14
CA ASN A 115 -15.02 27.05 -6.15
C ASN A 115 -15.31 27.63 -4.75
N LYS A 116 -15.81 26.83 -3.79
CA LYS A 116 -16.08 27.29 -2.41
C LYS A 116 -14.84 27.37 -1.54
N GLU A 117 -13.82 26.56 -1.79
CA GLU A 117 -12.57 26.60 -1.02
C GLU A 117 -11.69 27.81 -1.38
N ALA A 118 -11.77 28.32 -2.62
CA ALA A 118 -11.04 29.51 -3.04
C ALA A 118 -11.60 30.82 -2.46
N SER A 119 -12.84 30.81 -1.95
CA SER A 119 -13.54 31.99 -1.43
C SER A 119 -13.19 32.36 0.01
N ILE A 120 -12.37 31.58 0.71
CA ILE A 120 -12.02 31.82 2.13
C ILE A 120 -10.87 32.85 2.27
N ILE A 121 -10.36 33.41 1.16
CA ILE A 121 -9.24 34.36 1.13
C ILE A 121 -9.66 35.78 0.69
N TYR A 122 -10.88 36.23 1.02
CA TYR A 122 -11.26 37.65 0.93
C TYR A 122 -12.14 38.07 2.10
#